data_AF-A0A849EF82-F1
#
_entry.id   AF-A0A849EF82-F1
#
_cell.length_a   1.000
_cell.length_b   1.000
_cell.length_c   1.000
_cell.angle_alpha   90.00
_cell.angle_beta   90.00
_cell.angle_gamma   90.00
#
_symmetry.space_group_name_H-M   'P 1'
#
loop_
_entity.id
_entity.type
_entity.pdbx_description
1 polymer ?
#
loop_
_entity_poly.entity_id
_entity_poly.type
_entity_poly.pdbx_seq_one_letter_code
_entity_poly.pdbx_strand_id
1 'polypeptide(L)'
;SYKPVTAIVEILETTDALSELAPDVAALTKLADAGDAAGAEEAAKALTVKLGPIAGTNDLNKALRLVSRHAARSPDDVPALKNLVVETSRVYEDEVRWRTAAKADLADGLGKYEAAIRNTIGLRSLRRLPEDTALNVAACMSHHTDVSLSF
;
A
#
# COMPACT_ATOMS: atom_id res chain seq x y z
N SER A 1 -12.20 8.05 15.43
CA SER A 1 -11.88 8.17 13.98
C SER A 1 -11.27 6.84 13.53
N TYR A 2 -11.95 6.11 12.64
CA TYR A 2 -11.54 4.77 12.19
C TYR A 2 -10.49 4.79 11.05
N LYS A 3 -10.29 5.96 10.43
CA LYS A 3 -9.42 6.15 9.26
C LYS A 3 -7.98 5.65 9.42
N PRO A 4 -7.28 5.85 10.55
CA PRO A 4 -5.89 5.37 10.70
C PRO A 4 -5.77 3.85 10.69
N VAL A 5 -6.77 3.15 11.24
CA VAL A 5 -6.79 1.68 11.30
C VAL A 5 -7.00 1.11 9.91
N THR A 6 -7.94 1.67 9.14
CA THR A 6 -8.20 1.24 7.76
C THR A 6 -6.99 1.43 6.86
N ALA A 7 -6.27 2.55 7.00
CA ALA A 7 -5.05 2.82 6.25
C ALA A 7 -3.94 1.80 6.55
N ILE A 8 -3.77 1.40 7.83
CA ILE A 8 -2.80 0.37 8.21
C ILE A 8 -3.18 -0.98 7.61
N VAL A 9 -4.46 -1.35 7.63
CA VAL A 9 -4.93 -2.60 7.00
C VAL A 9 -4.62 -2.62 5.50
N GLU A 10 -4.90 -1.54 4.78
CA GLU A 10 -4.59 -1.43 3.34
C GLU A 10 -3.07 -1.56 3.05
N ILE A 11 -2.23 -0.99 3.91
CA ILE A 11 -0.77 -1.12 3.80
C ILE A 11 -0.33 -2.57 4.00
N LEU A 12 -0.91 -3.27 4.97
CA LEU A 12 -0.58 -4.67 5.26
C LEU A 12 -1.12 -5.64 4.20
N GLU A 13 -2.31 -5.38 3.65
CA GLU A 13 -2.89 -6.15 2.53
C GLU A 13 -1.98 -6.10 1.29
N THR A 14 -1.23 -5.00 1.09
CA THR A 14 -0.32 -4.82 -0.05
C THR A 14 1.14 -5.24 0.21
N THR A 15 1.43 -5.92 1.33
CA THR A 15 2.77 -6.39 1.70
C THR A 15 3.36 -7.37 0.68
N ASP A 16 2.55 -8.30 0.16
CA ASP A 16 3.02 -9.33 -0.76
C ASP A 16 3.40 -8.68 -2.10
N ALA A 17 2.57 -7.77 -2.60
CA ALA A 17 2.84 -6.99 -3.81
C ALA A 17 4.13 -6.14 -3.69
N LEU A 18 4.44 -5.60 -2.50
CA LEU A 18 5.72 -4.91 -2.28
C LEU A 18 6.91 -5.89 -2.31
N SER A 19 6.73 -7.07 -1.71
CA SER A 19 7.79 -8.10 -1.64
C SER A 19 8.13 -8.68 -3.02
N GLU A 20 7.16 -8.74 -3.93
CA GLU A 20 7.36 -9.16 -5.32
C GLU A 20 8.27 -8.22 -6.14
N LEU A 21 8.53 -6.99 -5.67
CA LEU A 21 9.42 -6.03 -6.32
C LEU A 21 10.91 -6.20 -5.97
N ALA A 22 11.25 -7.14 -5.08
CA ALA A 22 12.65 -7.44 -4.73
C ALA A 22 13.58 -7.65 -5.94
N PRO A 23 13.23 -8.42 -6.98
CA PRO A 23 14.08 -8.56 -8.17
C PRO A 23 14.29 -7.25 -8.93
N ASP A 24 13.30 -6.36 -8.97
CA ASP A 24 13.43 -5.06 -9.63
C ASP A 24 14.39 -4.13 -8.87
N VAL A 25 14.34 -4.13 -7.52
CA VAL A 25 15.27 -3.37 -6.66
C VAL A 25 16.70 -3.93 -6.79
N ALA A 26 16.84 -5.25 -6.86
CA ALA A 26 18.13 -5.89 -7.12
C ALA A 26 18.68 -5.53 -8.52
N ALA A 27 17.82 -5.45 -9.53
CA ALA A 27 18.20 -5.02 -10.87
C ALA A 27 18.67 -3.55 -10.88
N LEU A 28 17.96 -2.65 -10.18
CA LEU A 28 18.37 -1.25 -10.01
C LEU A 28 19.76 -1.13 -9.38
N THR A 29 20.03 -1.95 -8.35
CA THR A 29 21.34 -2.00 -7.69
C THR A 29 22.45 -2.41 -8.66
N LYS A 30 22.21 -3.44 -9.48
CA LYS A 30 23.18 -3.88 -10.50
C LYS A 30 23.47 -2.81 -11.55
N LEU A 31 22.44 -2.06 -11.99
CA LEU A 31 22.59 -0.98 -12.97
C LEU A 31 23.44 0.16 -12.40
N ALA A 32 23.16 0.57 -11.16
CA ALA A 32 23.99 1.56 -10.47
C ALA A 32 25.43 1.07 -10.27
N ASP A 33 25.61 -0.23 -9.99
CA ASP A 33 26.93 -0.80 -9.80
C ASP A 33 27.77 -0.82 -11.08
N ALA A 34 27.12 -1.06 -12.21
CA ALA A 34 27.71 -0.99 -13.54
C ALA A 34 27.94 0.45 -14.04
N GLY A 35 27.43 1.45 -13.32
CA GLY A 35 27.49 2.86 -13.76
C GLY A 35 26.54 3.18 -14.92
N ASP A 36 25.54 2.35 -15.17
CA ASP A 36 24.54 2.58 -16.22
C ASP A 36 23.47 3.56 -15.72
N ALA A 37 23.76 4.85 -15.86
CA ALA A 37 22.83 5.91 -15.45
C ALA A 37 21.52 5.87 -16.25
N ALA A 38 21.56 5.61 -17.55
CA ALA A 38 20.36 5.55 -18.39
C ALA A 38 19.45 4.39 -17.96
N GLY A 39 20.02 3.19 -17.79
CA GLY A 39 19.28 2.04 -17.29
C GLY A 39 18.74 2.26 -15.88
N ALA A 40 19.53 2.85 -14.98
CA ALA A 40 19.10 3.16 -13.61
C ALA A 40 17.94 4.17 -13.58
N GLU A 41 17.95 5.18 -14.47
CA GLU A 41 16.84 6.14 -14.59
C GLU A 41 15.55 5.44 -15.01
N GLU A 42 15.59 4.61 -16.06
CA GLU A 42 14.43 3.89 -16.57
C GLU A 42 13.89 2.89 -15.54
N ALA A 43 14.77 2.13 -14.90
CA ALA A 43 14.42 1.19 -13.85
C ALA A 43 13.75 1.89 -12.66
N ALA A 44 14.27 3.03 -12.21
CA ALA A 44 13.69 3.80 -11.11
C ALA A 44 12.30 4.37 -11.45
N LYS A 45 12.09 4.82 -12.70
CA LYS A 45 10.78 5.26 -13.18
C LYS A 45 9.79 4.09 -13.24
N ALA A 46 10.20 2.96 -13.78
CA ALA A 46 9.37 1.76 -13.87
C ALA A 46 8.93 1.28 -12.48
N LEU A 47 9.85 1.23 -11.51
CA LEU A 47 9.56 0.92 -10.11
C LEU A 47 8.55 1.89 -9.49
N THR A 48 8.68 3.19 -9.75
CA THR A 48 7.72 4.21 -9.26
C THR A 48 6.30 3.94 -9.77
N VAL A 49 6.16 3.48 -11.02
CA VAL A 49 4.86 3.10 -11.60
C VAL A 49 4.30 1.85 -10.93
N LYS A 50 5.13 0.81 -10.74
CA LYS A 50 4.74 -0.44 -10.06
C LYS A 50 4.34 -0.22 -8.60
N LEU A 51 4.92 0.78 -7.93
CA LEU A 51 4.59 1.17 -6.55
C LEU A 51 3.31 2.00 -6.42
N GLY A 52 2.84 2.63 -7.50
CA GLY A 52 1.63 3.44 -7.51
C GLY A 52 0.38 2.80 -6.86
N PRO A 53 0.06 1.51 -7.14
CA PRO A 53 -1.06 0.82 -6.50
C PRO A 53 -0.78 0.31 -5.07
N ILE A 54 0.47 0.37 -4.59
CA ILE A 54 0.85 -0.19 -3.29
C ILE A 54 0.73 0.90 -2.23
N ALA A 55 -0.14 0.69 -1.24
CA ALA A 55 -0.39 1.65 -0.18
C ALA A 55 0.87 1.88 0.69
N GLY A 56 1.03 3.11 1.17
CA GLY A 56 2.09 3.49 2.11
C GLY A 56 3.50 3.58 1.52
N THR A 57 3.68 3.63 0.20
CA THR A 57 5.00 3.62 -0.46
C THR A 57 5.58 5.01 -0.76
N ASN A 58 5.09 6.06 -0.07
CA ASN A 58 5.45 7.46 -0.38
C ASN A 58 6.94 7.75 -0.26
N ASP A 59 7.60 7.24 0.78
CA ASP A 59 9.02 7.48 1.02
C ASP A 59 9.88 6.75 -0.01
N LEU A 60 9.51 5.51 -0.35
CA LEU A 60 10.17 4.75 -1.41
C LEU A 60 10.01 5.43 -2.78
N ASN A 61 8.81 5.93 -3.10
CA ASN A 61 8.56 6.72 -4.31
C ASN A 61 9.42 7.99 -4.36
N LYS A 62 9.61 8.66 -3.22
CA LYS A 62 10.47 9.85 -3.13
C LYS A 62 11.93 9.49 -3.39
N ALA A 63 12.42 8.39 -2.83
CA ALA A 63 13.77 7.88 -3.02
C ALA A 63 14.04 7.50 -4.49
N LEU A 64 13.13 6.75 -5.13
CA LEU A 64 13.25 6.39 -6.55
C LEU A 64 13.22 7.60 -7.48
N ARG A 65 12.40 8.61 -7.17
CA ARG A 65 12.41 9.88 -7.93
C ARG A 65 13.72 10.64 -7.76
N LEU A 66 14.40 10.53 -6.62
CA LEU A 66 15.73 11.10 -6.42
C LEU A 66 16.76 10.37 -7.30
N VAL A 67 16.76 9.04 -7.29
CA VAL A 67 17.62 8.21 -8.16
C VAL A 67 17.41 8.59 -9.63
N SER A 68 16.17 8.58 -10.11
CA SER A 68 15.86 8.93 -11.51
C SER A 68 16.31 10.35 -11.88
N ARG A 69 16.08 11.34 -11.02
CA ARG A 69 16.51 12.72 -11.28
C ARG A 69 18.03 12.87 -11.29
N HIS A 70 18.72 12.16 -10.39
CA HIS A 70 20.18 12.19 -10.32
C HIS A 70 20.79 11.56 -11.58
N ALA A 71 20.32 10.36 -11.94
CA ALA A 71 20.76 9.65 -13.14
C ALA A 71 20.58 10.49 -14.42
N ALA A 72 19.46 11.23 -14.53
CA ALA A 72 19.20 12.11 -15.68
C ALA A 72 20.09 13.36 -15.72
N ARG A 73 20.44 13.94 -14.55
CA ARG A 73 21.14 15.23 -14.46
C ARG A 73 22.64 15.11 -14.34
N SER A 74 23.12 14.01 -13.76
CA SER A 74 24.51 13.79 -13.40
C SER A 74 24.90 12.34 -13.73
N PRO A 75 24.81 11.92 -15.01
CA PRO A 75 25.03 10.53 -15.41
C PRO A 75 26.46 10.03 -15.13
N ASP A 76 27.44 10.94 -15.10
CA ASP A 76 28.85 10.60 -14.84
C ASP A 76 29.17 10.46 -13.34
N ASP A 77 28.27 10.90 -12.45
CA ASP A 77 28.46 10.81 -10.99
C ASP A 77 27.99 9.46 -10.45
N VAL A 78 28.74 8.42 -10.82
CA VAL A 78 28.51 7.03 -10.42
C VAL A 78 28.54 6.84 -8.89
N PRO A 79 29.48 7.44 -8.12
CA PRO A 79 29.48 7.30 -6.66
C PRO A 79 28.19 7.81 -6.01
N ALA A 80 27.69 8.97 -6.43
CA ALA A 80 26.43 9.49 -5.87
C ALA A 80 25.22 8.65 -6.29
N LEU A 81 25.18 8.17 -7.54
CA LEU A 81 24.13 7.26 -8.00
C LEU A 81 24.08 5.98 -7.15
N LYS A 82 25.23 5.35 -6.91
CA LYS A 82 25.33 4.16 -6.04
C LYS A 82 24.81 4.45 -4.63
N ASN A 83 25.23 5.55 -4.03
CA ASN A 83 24.78 5.93 -2.68
C ASN A 83 23.27 6.11 -2.60
N LEU A 84 22.66 6.79 -3.58
CA LEU A 84 21.21 6.96 -3.65
C LEU A 84 20.47 5.63 -3.80
N VAL A 85 21.01 4.70 -4.60
CA VAL A 85 20.41 3.39 -4.78
C VAL A 85 20.56 2.52 -3.53
N VAL A 86 21.70 2.55 -2.85
CA VAL A 86 21.88 1.88 -1.55
C VAL A 86 20.90 2.40 -0.51
N GLU A 87 20.72 3.71 -0.40
CA GLU A 87 19.74 4.30 0.51
C GLU A 87 18.31 3.86 0.15
N THR A 88 17.98 3.86 -1.15
CA THR A 88 16.67 3.40 -1.65
C THR A 88 16.43 1.93 -1.31
N SER A 89 17.42 1.07 -1.51
CA SER A 89 17.34 -0.36 -1.17
C SER A 89 17.15 -0.56 0.34
N ARG A 90 17.83 0.23 1.18
CA ARG A 90 17.61 0.19 2.64
C ARG A 90 16.18 0.55 3.02
N VAL A 91 15.63 1.61 2.43
CA VAL A 91 14.22 2.01 2.65
C VAL A 91 13.27 0.90 2.24
N TYR A 92 13.52 0.25 1.11
CA TYR A 92 12.74 -0.89 0.64
C TYR A 92 12.80 -2.08 1.62
N GLU A 93 14.00 -2.46 2.07
CA GLU A 93 14.17 -3.55 3.03
C GLU A 93 13.51 -3.26 4.38
N ASP A 94 13.65 -2.03 4.88
CA ASP A 94 12.98 -1.59 6.10
C ASP A 94 11.45 -1.70 5.95
N GLU A 95 10.90 -1.25 4.82
CA GLU A 95 9.46 -1.34 4.48
C GLU A 95 8.96 -2.79 4.45
N VAL A 96 9.65 -3.67 3.74
CA VAL A 96 9.28 -5.09 3.68
C VAL A 96 9.36 -5.70 5.08
N ARG A 97 10.46 -5.48 5.81
CA ARG A 97 10.68 -6.08 7.14
C ARG A 97 9.57 -5.71 8.12
N TRP A 98 9.25 -4.42 8.25
CA TRP A 98 8.25 -4.01 9.23
C TRP A 98 6.86 -4.49 8.83
N ARG A 99 6.51 -4.48 7.53
CA ARG A 99 5.22 -4.96 7.03
C ARG A 99 5.05 -6.46 7.23
N THR A 100 6.10 -7.26 6.96
CA THR A 100 6.08 -8.71 7.19
C THR A 100 5.92 -9.03 8.68
N ALA A 101 6.66 -8.35 9.56
CA ALA A 101 6.52 -8.52 11.00
C ALA A 101 5.11 -8.12 11.48
N ALA A 102 4.63 -6.96 11.06
CA ALA A 102 3.30 -6.47 11.41
C ALA A 102 2.19 -7.40 10.90
N LYS A 103 2.28 -7.92 9.67
CA LYS A 103 1.32 -8.88 9.12
C LYS A 103 1.29 -10.19 9.92
N ALA A 104 2.44 -10.68 10.37
CA ALA A 104 2.53 -11.87 11.22
C ALA A 104 1.95 -11.63 12.62
N ASP A 105 2.32 -10.53 13.27
CA ASP A 105 1.88 -10.18 14.63
C ASP A 105 0.38 -9.84 14.68
N LEU A 106 -0.13 -9.22 13.62
CA LEU A 106 -1.53 -8.81 13.54
C LEU A 106 -2.46 -9.89 12.98
N ALA A 107 -1.97 -10.97 12.36
CA ALA A 107 -2.83 -12.02 11.82
C ALA A 107 -3.84 -12.55 12.87
N ASP A 108 -3.40 -12.72 14.12
CA ASP A 108 -4.24 -13.18 15.23
C ASP A 108 -5.08 -12.05 15.87
N GLY A 109 -4.57 -10.81 15.85
CA GLY A 109 -5.18 -9.66 16.51
C GLY A 109 -6.25 -8.95 15.67
N LEU A 110 -6.02 -8.83 14.35
CA LEU A 110 -6.90 -8.13 13.42
C LEU A 110 -8.22 -8.89 13.23
N GLY A 111 -8.19 -10.23 13.19
CA GLY A 111 -9.42 -11.05 13.15
C GLY A 111 -10.28 -10.90 14.40
N LYS A 112 -9.66 -10.81 15.59
CA LYS A 112 -10.38 -10.59 16.86
C LYS A 112 -10.90 -9.16 16.97
N TYR A 113 -10.10 -8.18 16.55
CA TYR A 113 -10.48 -6.77 16.59
C TYR A 113 -11.62 -6.47 15.60
N GLU A 114 -11.55 -6.99 14.38
CA GLU A 114 -12.63 -6.89 13.39
C GLU A 114 -13.91 -7.54 13.92
N ALA A 115 -13.85 -8.77 14.46
CA ALA A 115 -15.01 -9.44 15.04
C ALA A 115 -15.62 -8.66 16.22
N ALA A 116 -14.80 -8.03 17.05
CA ALA A 116 -15.24 -7.26 18.22
C ALA A 116 -15.91 -5.93 17.87
N ILE A 117 -15.47 -5.26 16.80
CA ILE A 117 -15.97 -3.92 16.42
C ILE A 117 -17.01 -3.93 15.29
N ARG A 118 -17.17 -5.07 14.60
CA ARG A 118 -18.12 -5.23 13.47
C ARG A 118 -19.55 -4.83 13.82
N ASN A 119 -19.95 -5.01 15.07
CA ASN A 119 -21.29 -4.70 15.56
C ASN A 119 -21.40 -3.35 16.29
N THR A 120 -20.30 -2.62 16.47
CA THR A 120 -20.27 -1.35 17.22
C THR A 120 -19.88 -0.14 16.38
N ILE A 121 -19.39 -0.36 15.15
CA ILE A 121 -19.11 0.70 14.18
C ILE A 121 -20.32 0.88 13.28
N GLY A 122 -20.77 2.13 13.10
CA GLY A 122 -21.95 2.43 12.27
C GLY A 122 -21.84 1.86 10.85
N LEU A 123 -22.94 1.27 10.37
CA LEU A 123 -23.11 0.57 9.09
C LEU A 123 -22.47 1.25 7.86
N ARG A 124 -22.31 2.58 7.88
CA ARG A 124 -21.69 3.36 6.80
C ARG A 124 -20.17 3.19 6.69
N SER A 125 -19.51 2.63 7.70
CA SER A 125 -18.05 2.42 7.72
C SER A 125 -17.66 0.95 7.50
N LEU A 126 -18.63 0.05 7.30
CA LEU A 126 -18.41 -1.36 7.01
C LEU A 126 -18.24 -1.58 5.50
N ARG A 127 -17.19 -2.29 5.09
CA ARG A 127 -16.89 -2.65 3.68
C ARG A 127 -17.92 -3.63 3.10
N ARG A 128 -18.59 -4.42 3.94
CA ARG A 128 -19.69 -5.36 3.58
C ARG A 128 -20.62 -5.56 4.77
N LEU A 129 -21.93 -5.54 4.53
CA LEU A 129 -22.92 -5.85 5.56
C LEU A 129 -22.90 -7.35 5.92
N PRO A 130 -23.00 -7.73 7.21
CA PRO A 130 -23.32 -9.10 7.61
C PRO A 130 -24.72 -9.50 7.11
N GLU A 131 -24.90 -10.75 6.68
CA GLU A 131 -26.17 -11.26 6.13
C GLU A 131 -27.36 -11.10 7.10
N ASP A 132 -27.14 -11.32 8.39
CA ASP A 132 -28.14 -11.13 9.45
C ASP A 132 -28.67 -9.68 9.47
N THR A 133 -27.76 -8.70 9.43
CA THR A 133 -28.12 -7.29 9.44
C THR A 133 -28.77 -6.87 8.12
N ALA A 134 -28.36 -7.47 7.00
CA ALA A 134 -28.98 -7.25 5.69
C ALA A 134 -30.42 -7.77 5.64
N LEU A 135 -30.72 -8.92 6.25
CA LEU A 135 -32.07 -9.48 6.36
C LEU A 135 -32.97 -8.64 7.28
N ASN A 136 -32.44 -8.16 8.41
CA ASN A 136 -33.18 -7.26 9.29
C ASN A 136 -33.51 -5.91 8.63
N VAL A 137 -32.59 -5.33 7.85
CA VAL A 137 -32.85 -4.12 7.05
C VAL A 137 -33.83 -4.41 5.92
N ALA A 138 -33.71 -5.55 5.23
CA ALA A 138 -34.66 -5.96 4.18
C ALA A 138 -36.08 -6.17 4.72
N ALA A 139 -36.23 -6.72 5.93
CA ALA A 139 -37.51 -6.85 6.62
C ALA A 139 -38.09 -5.48 7.05
N CYS A 140 -37.26 -4.53 7.47
CA CYS A 140 -37.70 -3.17 7.76
C CYS A 140 -38.14 -2.39 6.50
N MET A 141 -37.53 -2.67 5.34
CA MET A 141 -37.90 -2.04 4.06
C MET A 141 -39.09 -2.71 3.36
N SER A 142 -39.49 -3.92 3.78
CA SER A 142 -40.64 -4.63 3.19
C SER A 142 -42.00 -4.16 3.72
N HIS A 143 -42.03 -3.25 4.70
CA HIS A 143 -43.29 -2.65 5.13
C HIS A 143 -43.64 -1.48 4.21
N HIS A 144 -44.51 -1.77 3.23
CA HIS A 144 -45.10 -0.80 2.33
C HIS A 144 -45.72 0.33 3.17
N THR A 145 -45.15 1.53 3.13
CA THR A 145 -45.84 2.71 3.64
C THR A 145 -46.88 3.06 2.59
N ASP A 146 -48.14 2.80 2.90
CA ASP A 146 -49.27 3.17 2.04
C ASP A 146 -49.28 4.70 1.91
N VAL A 147 -48.80 5.21 0.78
CA VAL A 147 -48.83 6.65 0.47
C VAL A 147 -50.21 6.95 -0.09
N SER A 148 -51.22 7.03 0.78
CA SER A 148 -52.53 7.55 0.38
C SER A 148 -52.39 9.04 0.05
N LEU A 149 -52.44 9.37 -1.23
CA LEU A 149 -52.60 10.73 -1.75
C LEU A 149 -53.94 11.28 -1.23
N SER A 150 -53.89 12.21 -0.28
CA SER A 150 -54.99 13.15 -0.06
C SER A 150 -54.81 14.31 -1.05
N PHE A 151 -55.83 14.51 -1.88
CA PHE A 151 -55.97 15.59 -2.85
C PHE A 151 -55.90 16.98 -2.19
#